data_AF-A0A8S2NUS7-F1
#
_entry.id   AF-A0A8S2NUS7-F1
#
_cell.length_a   1.000
_cell.length_b   1.000
_cell.length_c   1.000
_cell.angle_alpha   90.00
_cell.angle_beta   90.00
_cell.angle_gamma   90.00
#
_symmetry.space_group_name_H-M   'P 1'
#
loop_
_entity.id
_entity.type
_entity.pdbx_description
1 polymer ?
#
loop_
_entity_poly.entity_id
_entity_poly.type
_entity_poly.pdbx_seq_one_letter_code
_entity_poly.pdbx_strand_id
1 'polypeptide(L)'
;MMTSTTKFQSPVLPRDSDGFVKSFTLSSYNCPEASAARTFFEEYGFVVIANVYTPEQCNDTISDIWNVIESLVGQPLRNNEQLWTPEFWSRTGIVHEGIIGDASLWTRQILLNRQTPALHTAFASVLGTENLLVNQDRYGMF
;
A
#
# COMPACT_ATOMS: atom_id res chain seq x y z
N MET A 1 44.59 -8.72 1.94
CA MET A 1 43.12 -8.64 2.12
C MET A 1 42.47 -8.86 0.77
N MET A 2 41.75 -9.97 0.58
CA MET A 2 40.98 -10.20 -0.65
C MET A 2 39.62 -9.52 -0.49
N THR A 3 39.37 -8.47 -1.26
CA THR A 3 38.04 -7.87 -1.39
C THR A 3 37.19 -8.79 -2.27
N SER A 4 36.34 -9.61 -1.64
CA SER A 4 35.30 -10.35 -2.37
C SER A 4 34.30 -9.36 -2.94
N THR A 5 34.40 -9.07 -4.23
CA THR A 5 33.38 -8.34 -4.98
C THR A 5 32.27 -9.30 -5.37
N THR A 6 31.47 -9.74 -4.40
CA THR A 6 30.23 -10.47 -4.70
C THR A 6 29.28 -9.49 -5.36
N LYS A 7 29.14 -9.57 -6.69
CA LYS A 7 28.12 -8.81 -7.41
C LYS A 7 26.75 -9.31 -6.95
N PHE A 8 25.89 -8.39 -6.53
CA PHE A 8 24.48 -8.71 -6.27
C PHE A 8 23.88 -9.31 -7.54
N GLN A 9 23.27 -10.49 -7.41
CA GLN A 9 22.46 -11.08 -8.44
C GLN A 9 21.01 -10.98 -8.00
N SER A 10 20.20 -10.26 -8.78
CA SER A 10 18.77 -10.17 -8.50
C SER A 10 18.15 -11.57 -8.59
N PRO A 11 17.33 -11.98 -7.62
CA PRO A 11 16.61 -13.24 -7.72
C PRO A 11 15.65 -13.20 -8.91
N VAL A 12 15.45 -14.36 -9.54
CA VAL A 12 14.42 -14.52 -10.57
C VAL A 12 13.08 -14.64 -9.86
N LEU A 13 12.21 -13.66 -10.07
CA LEU A 13 10.91 -13.61 -9.41
C LEU A 13 9.88 -14.46 -10.17
N PRO A 14 9.08 -15.30 -9.47
CA PRO A 14 7.94 -15.98 -10.07
C PRO A 14 6.93 -14.97 -10.62
N ARG A 15 6.47 -15.18 -11.86
CA ARG A 15 5.49 -14.33 -12.54
C ARG A 15 4.18 -15.08 -12.83
N ASP A 16 3.08 -14.34 -12.92
CA ASP A 16 1.81 -14.86 -13.41
C ASP A 16 1.75 -14.85 -14.96
N SER A 17 0.59 -15.22 -15.53
CA SER A 17 0.38 -15.27 -16.98
C SER A 17 0.47 -13.91 -17.67
N ASP A 18 0.25 -12.82 -16.92
CA ASP A 18 0.25 -11.45 -17.43
C ASP A 18 1.63 -10.80 -17.27
N GLY A 19 2.57 -11.52 -16.66
CA GLY A 19 3.95 -11.08 -16.45
C GLY A 19 4.15 -10.25 -15.18
N PHE A 20 3.14 -10.10 -14.32
CA PHE A 20 3.30 -9.49 -13.00
C PHE A 20 3.93 -10.49 -12.03
N VAL A 21 4.44 -10.00 -10.90
CA VAL A 21 4.92 -10.89 -9.84
C VAL A 21 3.73 -11.68 -9.29
N LYS A 22 3.94 -12.97 -9.04
CA LYS A 22 2.94 -13.87 -8.47
C LYS A 22 2.26 -13.24 -7.24
N SER A 23 0.93 -13.17 -7.29
CA SER A 23 0.09 -12.74 -6.16
C SER A 23 -0.63 -13.90 -5.49
N PHE A 24 -1.08 -13.68 -4.26
CA PHE A 24 -1.82 -14.66 -3.46
C PHE A 24 -3.18 -14.09 -3.08
N THR A 25 -4.24 -14.90 -3.17
CA THR A 25 -5.56 -14.56 -2.63
C THR A 25 -5.79 -15.40 -1.39
N LEU A 26 -6.07 -14.76 -0.25
CA LEU A 26 -6.20 -15.44 1.03
C LEU A 26 -7.67 -15.51 1.44
N SER A 27 -8.15 -16.71 1.77
CA SER A 27 -9.49 -16.92 2.31
C SER A 27 -9.53 -16.89 3.85
N SER A 28 -8.41 -17.16 4.51
CA SER A 28 -8.24 -17.09 5.97
C SER A 28 -6.76 -17.10 6.34
N TYR A 29 -6.46 -16.82 7.61
CA TYR A 29 -5.09 -16.75 8.14
C TYR A 29 -4.27 -18.04 7.92
N ASN A 30 -4.91 -19.20 7.98
CA ASN A 30 -4.27 -20.53 7.95
C ASN A 30 -4.59 -21.34 6.69
N CYS A 31 -5.02 -20.70 5.60
CA CYS A 31 -5.25 -21.42 4.35
C CYS A 31 -3.92 -21.87 3.70
N PRO A 32 -3.91 -22.87 2.80
CA PRO A 32 -2.69 -23.30 2.11
C PRO A 32 -1.95 -22.15 1.40
N GLU A 33 -2.68 -21.25 0.75
CA GLU A 33 -2.14 -20.03 0.13
C GLU A 33 -1.42 -19.11 1.13
N ALA A 34 -1.86 -19.04 2.39
CA ALA A 34 -1.20 -18.21 3.41
C ALA A 34 0.22 -18.72 3.72
N SER A 35 0.39 -20.04 3.85
CA SER A 35 1.71 -20.67 4.03
C SER A 35 2.61 -20.44 2.82
N ALA A 36 2.05 -20.50 1.60
CA ALA A 36 2.79 -20.22 0.38
C ALA A 36 3.21 -18.73 0.28
N ALA A 37 2.31 -17.81 0.66
CA ALA A 37 2.60 -16.37 0.71
C ALA A 37 3.70 -16.05 1.73
N ARG A 38 3.67 -16.69 2.90
CA ARG A 38 4.72 -16.56 3.92
C ARG A 38 6.06 -17.10 3.43
N THR A 39 6.07 -18.28 2.82
CA THR A 39 7.30 -18.86 2.24
C THR A 39 7.89 -17.93 1.18
N PHE A 40 7.05 -17.35 0.32
CA PHE A 40 7.46 -16.37 -0.68
C PHE A 40 8.06 -15.11 -0.03
N PHE A 41 7.43 -14.59 1.03
CA PHE A 41 7.96 -13.47 1.79
C PHE A 41 9.32 -13.77 2.44
N GLU A 42 9.48 -14.95 3.03
CA GLU A 42 10.74 -15.40 3.65
C GLU A 42 11.87 -15.57 2.61
N GLU A 43 11.54 -15.97 1.38
CA GLU A 43 12.50 -16.14 0.28
C GLU A 43 12.90 -14.81 -0.38
N TYR A 44 11.94 -13.94 -0.69
CA TYR A 44 12.15 -12.75 -1.52
C TYR A 44 12.14 -11.42 -0.75
N GLY A 45 11.70 -11.42 0.51
CA GLY A 45 11.59 -10.22 1.35
C GLY A 45 10.37 -9.34 1.07
N PHE A 46 9.45 -9.78 0.21
CA PHE A 46 8.19 -9.10 -0.09
C PHE A 46 7.13 -10.12 -0.54
N VAL A 47 5.86 -9.73 -0.57
CA VAL A 47 4.76 -10.55 -1.09
C VAL A 47 3.63 -9.67 -1.63
N VAL A 48 2.90 -10.15 -2.64
CA VAL A 48 1.73 -9.47 -3.18
C VAL A 48 0.46 -10.22 -2.76
N ILE A 49 -0.38 -9.58 -1.95
CA ILE A 49 -1.69 -10.13 -1.58
C ILE A 49 -2.76 -9.42 -2.41
N ALA A 50 -3.45 -10.18 -3.26
CA ALA A 50 -4.48 -9.67 -4.14
C ALA A 50 -5.83 -9.59 -3.43
N ASN A 51 -6.70 -8.71 -3.93
CA ASN A 51 -8.10 -8.61 -3.53
C ASN A 51 -8.32 -8.36 -2.02
N VAL A 52 -7.39 -7.65 -1.37
CA VAL A 52 -7.53 -7.23 0.04
C VAL A 52 -8.70 -6.25 0.20
N TYR A 53 -8.93 -5.40 -0.80
CA TYR A 53 -10.04 -4.47 -0.86
C TYR A 53 -10.89 -4.74 -2.09
N THR A 54 -12.19 -4.47 -2.00
CA THR A 54 -13.08 -4.46 -3.15
C THR A 54 -12.87 -3.20 -3.99
N PRO A 55 -13.32 -3.17 -5.27
CA PRO A 55 -13.27 -1.97 -6.09
C PRO A 55 -13.96 -0.75 -5.45
N GLU A 56 -15.06 -0.97 -4.73
CA GLU A 56 -15.79 0.09 -4.04
C GLU A 56 -14.97 0.67 -2.89
N GLN A 57 -14.33 -0.18 -2.07
CA GLN A 57 -13.45 0.28 -0.99
C GLN A 57 -12.23 1.05 -1.51
N CYS A 58 -11.68 0.62 -2.66
CA CYS A 58 -10.64 1.36 -3.36
C CYS A 58 -11.14 2.74 -3.80
N ASN A 59 -12.34 2.83 -4.39
CA ASN A 59 -12.93 4.10 -4.82
C ASN A 59 -13.23 5.03 -3.64
N ASP A 60 -13.74 4.50 -2.52
CA ASP A 60 -13.95 5.27 -1.30
C ASP A 60 -12.63 5.87 -0.78
N THR A 61 -11.55 5.08 -0.83
CA THR A 61 -10.20 5.53 -0.44
C THR A 61 -9.67 6.61 -1.37
N ILE A 62 -9.83 6.44 -2.69
CA ILE A 62 -9.44 7.45 -3.69
C ILE A 62 -10.21 8.76 -3.45
N SER A 63 -11.51 8.67 -3.18
CA SER A 63 -12.33 9.84 -2.88
C SER A 63 -11.88 10.55 -1.62
N ASP A 64 -11.51 9.80 -0.57
CA ASP A 64 -10.98 10.34 0.69
C ASP A 64 -9.62 11.02 0.50
N ILE A 65 -8.71 10.43 -0.27
CA ILE A 65 -7.42 11.05 -0.65
C ILE A 65 -7.66 12.42 -1.29
N TRP A 66 -8.58 12.49 -2.25
CA TRP A 66 -8.93 13.76 -2.90
C TRP A 66 -9.60 14.75 -1.95
N ASN A 67 -10.46 14.30 -1.02
CA ASN A 67 -11.05 15.17 -0.01
C ASN A 67 -9.97 15.83 0.85
N VAL A 68 -8.94 15.07 1.25
CA VAL A 68 -7.80 15.58 2.02
C VAL A 68 -7.00 16.60 1.19
N ILE A 69 -6.67 16.27 -0.06
CA ILE A 69 -5.96 17.18 -0.99
C ILE A 69 -6.71 18.49 -1.16
N GLU A 70 -8.00 18.43 -1.48
CA GLU A 70 -8.83 19.61 -1.74
C GLU A 70 -9.02 20.44 -0.46
N SER A 71 -9.05 19.80 0.71
CA SER A 71 -9.03 20.50 2.00
C SER A 71 -7.73 21.25 2.24
N LEU A 72 -6.57 20.66 1.94
CA LEU A 72 -5.26 21.30 2.10
C LEU A 72 -5.07 22.47 1.13
N VAL A 73 -5.54 22.29 -0.11
CA VAL A 73 -5.51 23.31 -1.15
C VAL A 73 -6.60 24.38 -0.94
N GLY A 74 -7.69 24.06 -0.25
CA GLY A 74 -8.80 24.97 0.02
C GLY A 74 -9.71 25.22 -1.19
N GLN A 75 -9.67 24.36 -2.22
CA GLN A 75 -10.60 24.39 -3.35
C GLN A 75 -10.69 23.03 -4.06
N PRO A 76 -11.76 22.76 -4.83
CA PRO A 76 -11.88 21.58 -5.66
C PRO A 76 -10.79 21.50 -6.74
N LEU A 77 -10.20 20.31 -6.93
CA LEU A 77 -9.11 20.06 -7.88
C LEU A 77 -9.29 18.78 -8.70
N ARG A 78 -9.95 17.76 -8.15
CA ARG A 78 -9.89 16.39 -8.70
C ARG A 78 -10.42 16.26 -10.13
N ASN A 79 -11.31 17.17 -10.53
CA ASN A 79 -11.96 17.17 -11.84
C ASN A 79 -11.42 18.27 -12.78
N ASN A 80 -10.31 18.93 -12.41
CA ASN A 80 -9.70 19.96 -13.23
C ASN A 80 -8.18 19.83 -13.24
N GLU A 81 -7.67 19.04 -14.19
CA GLU A 81 -6.24 18.78 -14.38
C GLU A 81 -5.42 20.06 -14.64
N GLN A 82 -6.04 21.13 -15.14
CA GLN A 82 -5.35 22.41 -15.34
C GLN A 82 -4.93 23.05 -14.00
N LEU A 83 -5.56 22.64 -12.89
CA LEU A 83 -5.21 23.07 -11.55
C LEU A 83 -4.20 22.13 -10.88
N TRP A 84 -3.71 21.08 -11.54
CA TRP A 84 -2.66 20.21 -11.01
C TRP A 84 -1.27 20.84 -11.25
N THR A 85 -1.14 22.10 -10.85
CA THR A 85 0.07 22.90 -11.03
C THR A 85 1.02 22.72 -9.84
N PRO A 86 2.32 23.00 -9.99
CA PRO A 86 3.26 22.99 -8.87
C PRO A 86 2.83 23.90 -7.71
N GLU A 87 2.15 25.01 -8.00
CA GLU A 87 1.59 25.91 -6.99
C GLU A 87 0.60 25.19 -6.08
N PHE A 88 -0.39 24.50 -6.65
CA PHE A 88 -1.37 23.77 -5.86
C PHE A 88 -0.78 22.52 -5.23
N TRP A 89 0.08 21.81 -5.95
CA TRP A 89 0.69 20.59 -5.43
C TRP A 89 1.60 20.88 -4.24
N SER A 90 2.38 21.97 -4.25
CA SER A 90 3.24 22.38 -3.13
C SER A 90 2.52 22.52 -1.77
N ARG A 91 1.18 22.62 -1.78
CA ARG A 91 0.33 22.80 -0.61
C ARG A 91 -0.17 21.48 -0.02
N THR A 92 0.05 20.35 -0.69
CA THR A 92 -0.53 19.06 -0.28
C THR A 92 0.34 18.25 0.67
N GLY A 93 1.56 18.68 0.99
CA GLY A 93 2.43 18.01 1.96
C GLY A 93 3.88 17.90 1.48
N ILE A 94 4.48 16.73 1.68
CA ILE A 94 5.87 16.45 1.29
C ILE A 94 5.89 16.00 -0.17
N VAL A 95 5.68 16.97 -1.06
CA VAL A 95 5.41 16.76 -2.49
C VAL A 95 6.49 15.99 -3.25
N HIS A 96 7.75 16.16 -2.86
CA HIS A 96 8.87 15.48 -3.53
C HIS A 96 8.92 13.98 -3.21
N GLU A 97 8.23 13.56 -2.15
CA GLU A 97 8.14 12.16 -1.70
C GLU A 97 6.77 11.54 -2.03
N GLY A 98 5.88 12.30 -2.68
CA GLY A 98 4.51 11.87 -2.96
C GLY A 98 3.67 11.67 -1.70
N ILE A 99 3.96 12.34 -0.58
CA ILE A 99 3.25 12.16 0.69
C ILE A 99 2.25 13.30 0.93
N ILE A 100 1.00 12.95 1.23
CA ILE A 100 -0.08 13.90 1.51
C ILE A 100 -0.13 14.24 3.01
N GLY A 101 -0.08 15.53 3.34
CA GLY A 101 -0.08 16.08 4.69
C GLY A 101 1.31 16.07 5.35
N ASP A 102 1.39 16.70 6.53
CA ASP A 102 2.58 16.78 7.38
C ASP A 102 2.48 15.85 8.62
N ALA A 103 1.27 15.51 9.06
CA ALA A 103 0.98 14.61 10.18
C ALA A 103 0.19 13.36 9.74
N SER A 104 0.14 12.35 10.62
CA SER A 104 -0.72 11.18 10.43
C SER A 104 -2.19 11.60 10.23
N LEU A 105 -2.84 10.99 9.25
CA LEU A 105 -4.23 11.28 8.92
C LEU A 105 -5.18 10.42 9.75
N TRP A 106 -6.36 10.96 10.08
CA TRP A 106 -7.37 10.32 10.93
C TRP A 106 -8.77 10.40 10.32
N THR A 107 -8.87 10.45 8.98
CA THR A 107 -10.15 10.40 8.29
C THR A 107 -10.88 9.10 8.60
N ARG A 108 -12.21 9.09 8.43
CA ARG A 108 -12.98 7.87 8.65
C ARG A 108 -12.52 6.74 7.73
N GLN A 109 -12.21 7.05 6.47
CA GLN A 109 -11.86 6.03 5.48
C GLN A 109 -10.48 5.40 5.77
N ILE A 110 -9.47 6.19 6.16
CA ILE A 110 -8.15 5.62 6.48
C ILE A 110 -8.22 4.66 7.68
N LEU A 111 -9.08 4.96 8.66
CA LEU A 111 -9.33 4.08 9.79
C LEU A 111 -10.04 2.79 9.37
N LEU A 112 -11.00 2.86 8.46
CA LEU A 112 -11.67 1.67 7.93
C LEU A 112 -10.71 0.76 7.16
N ASN A 113 -9.85 1.35 6.33
CA ASN A 113 -8.86 0.60 5.56
C ASN A 113 -8.01 -0.27 6.50
N ARG A 114 -7.54 0.31 7.62
CA ARG A 114 -6.69 -0.38 8.60
C ARG A 114 -7.40 -1.42 9.47
N GLN A 115 -8.73 -1.45 9.45
CA GLN A 115 -9.55 -2.36 10.26
C GLN A 115 -10.23 -3.45 9.44
N THR A 116 -9.95 -3.55 8.14
CA THR A 116 -10.61 -4.53 7.28
C THR A 116 -10.12 -5.96 7.60
N PRO A 117 -11.03 -6.95 7.75
CA PRO A 117 -10.65 -8.33 8.07
C PRO A 117 -9.67 -8.96 7.07
N ALA A 118 -9.80 -8.64 5.78
CA ALA A 118 -8.90 -9.10 4.74
C ALA A 118 -7.47 -8.54 4.90
N LEU A 119 -7.33 -7.26 5.32
CA LEU A 119 -6.03 -6.67 5.62
C LEU A 119 -5.40 -7.32 6.85
N HIS A 120 -6.19 -7.54 7.90
CA HIS A 120 -5.73 -8.28 9.08
C HIS A 120 -5.25 -9.69 8.70
N THR A 121 -6.03 -10.42 7.89
CA THR A 121 -5.65 -11.74 7.38
C THR A 121 -4.33 -11.69 6.63
N ALA A 122 -4.16 -10.71 5.72
CA ALA A 122 -2.94 -10.55 4.94
C ALA A 122 -1.70 -10.35 5.82
N PHE A 123 -1.74 -9.42 6.78
CA PHE A 123 -0.61 -9.19 7.68
C PHE A 123 -0.40 -10.35 8.64
N ALA A 124 -1.46 -10.93 9.19
CA ALA A 124 -1.37 -12.02 10.14
C ALA A 124 -0.66 -13.20 9.48
N SER A 125 -1.06 -13.58 8.26
CA SER A 125 -0.49 -14.70 7.50
C SER A 125 0.99 -14.53 7.23
N VAL A 126 1.44 -13.32 6.89
CA VAL A 126 2.85 -13.02 6.62
C VAL A 126 3.67 -12.99 7.90
N LEU A 127 3.15 -12.37 8.97
CA LEU A 127 3.87 -12.19 10.23
C LEU A 127 3.77 -13.38 11.19
N GLY A 128 2.85 -14.33 10.93
CA GLY A 128 2.66 -15.52 11.75
C GLY A 128 1.98 -15.27 13.10
N THR A 129 1.20 -14.20 13.22
CA THR A 129 0.45 -13.87 14.43
C THR A 129 -0.78 -13.04 14.13
N GLU A 130 -1.89 -13.31 14.85
CA GLU A 130 -3.10 -12.49 14.76
C GLU A 130 -3.04 -11.25 15.68
N ASN A 131 -2.07 -11.21 16.60
CA ASN A 131 -1.84 -10.11 17.53
C ASN A 131 -1.08 -8.97 16.86
N LEU A 132 -1.79 -8.20 16.05
CA LEU A 132 -1.23 -7.11 15.26
C LEU A 132 -1.48 -5.75 15.92
N LEU A 133 -0.47 -4.88 15.85
CA LEU A 133 -0.59 -3.47 16.17
C LEU A 133 -0.83 -2.68 14.88
N VAL A 134 -1.70 -1.68 14.95
CA VAL A 134 -1.95 -0.76 13.84
C VAL A 134 -1.02 0.44 13.96
N ASN A 135 -0.22 0.68 12.93
CA ASN A 135 0.49 1.95 12.76
C ASN A 135 -0.34 2.90 11.89
N GLN A 136 -0.55 4.12 12.37
CA GLN A 136 -1.32 5.15 11.67
C GLN A 136 -0.39 6.10 10.93
N ASP A 137 -0.49 6.10 9.59
CA ASP A 137 0.30 6.96 8.70
C ASP A 137 -0.60 7.69 7.69
N ARG A 138 0.04 8.43 6.79
CA ARG A 138 -0.52 9.27 5.73
C ARG A 138 -0.90 8.47 4.48
N TYR A 139 -1.44 9.18 3.49
CA TYR A 139 -1.58 8.69 2.13
C TYR A 139 -0.35 9.06 1.29
N GLY A 140 -0.09 8.22 0.28
CA GLY A 140 0.85 8.50 -0.79
C GLY A 140 0.13 8.67 -2.12
N MET A 141 0.61 9.56 -2.96
CA MET A 141 0.16 9.78 -4.34
C MET A 141 1.39 10.08 -5.21
N PHE A 142 1.60 9.26 -6.24
CA PHE A 142 2.80 9.25 -7.09
C PHE A 142 2.43 9.55 -8.55
#